data_AF-A0A8T6IN44-F1
#
_entry.id   AF-A0A8T6IN44-F1
#
_cell.length_a   1.000
_cell.length_b   1.000
_cell.length_c   1.000
_cell.angle_alpha   90.00
_cell.angle_beta   90.00
_cell.angle_gamma   90.00
#
_symmetry.space_group_name_H-M   'P 1'
#
loop_
_entity.id
_entity.type
_entity.pdbx_description
1 polymer ?
#
loop_
_entity_poly.entity_id
_entity_poly.type
_entity_poly.pdbx_seq_one_letter_code
_entity_poly.pdbx_strand_id
1 'polypeptide(L)'
;MTYAPPQHVASAGTTPAGLRELLLVPAFLSRRDADELFRHCLADLDWRQERVRLFGREMDAPRLCACYGRPGLAYRYSGVTRRCAPWT
;
A
#
# COMPACT_ATOMS: atom_id res chain seq x y z
N MET A 1 5.07 16.56 -4.11
CA MET A 1 5.78 15.72 -5.09
C MET A 1 4.74 15.13 -6.01
N THR A 2 4.62 15.67 -7.22
CA THR A 2 3.71 15.18 -8.25
C THR A 2 4.48 14.09 -8.99
N TYR A 3 4.02 12.84 -8.89
CA TYR A 3 4.60 11.75 -9.67
C TYR A 3 4.29 12.00 -11.16
N ALA A 4 5.33 12.27 -11.95
CA ALA A 4 5.25 12.30 -13.40
C ALA A 4 5.67 10.91 -13.91
N PRO A 5 4.78 10.12 -14.51
CA PRO A 5 5.13 8.79 -14.99
C PRO A 5 6.24 8.88 -16.06
N PRO A 6 7.22 7.95 -16.07
CA PRO A 6 8.29 7.98 -17.06
C PRO A 6 7.75 7.70 -18.46
N GLN A 7 8.20 8.47 -19.45
CA GLN A 7 7.71 8.43 -20.84
C GLN A 7 7.93 7.09 -21.58
N HIS A 8 8.76 6.20 -21.03
CA HIS A 8 9.17 4.94 -21.66
C HIS A 8 8.50 3.70 -21.04
N VAL A 9 7.56 3.86 -20.13
CA VAL A 9 6.90 2.71 -19.50
C VAL A 9 5.67 2.32 -20.30
N ALA A 10 5.77 1.23 -21.05
CA ALA A 10 4.66 0.64 -21.78
C ALA A 10 3.68 -0.04 -20.82
N SER A 11 2.42 0.37 -20.86
CA SER A 11 1.30 -0.31 -20.21
C SER A 11 1.01 -1.63 -20.93
N ALA A 12 1.57 -2.74 -20.45
CA ALA A 12 1.31 -4.07 -21.01
C ALA A 12 0.09 -4.79 -20.37
N GLY A 13 -0.86 -4.05 -19.78
CA GLY A 13 -2.01 -4.61 -19.09
C GLY A 13 -3.26 -4.67 -19.96
N THR A 14 -3.97 -5.79 -19.93
CA THR A 14 -5.34 -5.88 -20.47
C THR A 14 -6.25 -4.96 -19.65
N THR A 15 -6.90 -4.01 -20.31
CA THR A 15 -7.78 -3.04 -19.67
C THR A 15 -9.20 -3.61 -19.51
N PRO A 16 -9.73 -3.83 -18.29
CA PRO A 16 -11.15 -4.09 -18.11
C PRO A 16 -11.96 -2.87 -18.56
N ALA A 17 -13.11 -3.08 -19.20
CA ALA A 17 -13.94 -1.99 -19.73
C ALA A 17 -14.20 -0.90 -18.65
N GLY A 18 -13.75 0.33 -18.93
CA GLY A 18 -14.00 1.50 -18.08
C GLY A 18 -12.80 2.01 -17.24
N LEU A 19 -11.74 1.21 -17.08
CA LEU A 19 -10.43 1.75 -16.70
C LEU A 19 -9.74 2.21 -17.99
N ARG A 20 -9.04 3.34 -18.00
CA ARG A 20 -8.44 3.84 -19.26
C ARG A 20 -6.96 3.48 -19.40
N GLU A 21 -6.18 3.50 -18.32
CA GLU A 21 -4.73 3.30 -18.39
C GLU A 21 -4.19 2.65 -17.09
N LEU A 22 -3.28 1.69 -17.22
CA LEU A 22 -2.57 1.01 -16.14
C LEU A 22 -1.08 0.98 -16.46
N LEU A 23 -0.22 1.45 -15.55
CA LEU A 23 1.23 1.42 -15.74
C LEU A 23 1.88 0.23 -15.01
N LEU A 24 2.54 -0.66 -15.75
CA LEU A 24 3.35 -1.73 -15.18
C LEU A 24 4.83 -1.43 -15.42
N VAL A 25 5.60 -1.26 -14.34
CA VAL A 25 7.07 -1.15 -14.39
C VAL A 25 7.68 -2.46 -13.89
N PRO A 26 8.00 -3.42 -14.78
CA PRO A 26 8.66 -4.64 -14.36
C PRO A 26 10.06 -4.31 -13.81
N ALA A 27 10.47 -5.04 -12.76
CA ALA A 27 11.75 -4.83 -12.09
C ALA A 27 12.01 -3.36 -11.69
N PHE A 28 10.98 -2.66 -11.18
CA PHE A 28 11.10 -1.28 -10.70
C PHE A 28 12.23 -1.09 -9.67
N LEU A 29 12.43 -2.09 -8.82
CA LEU A 29 13.60 -2.20 -7.95
C LEU A 29 14.55 -3.26 -8.51
N SER A 30 15.85 -3.07 -8.30
CA SER A 30 16.81 -4.15 -8.51
C SER A 30 16.48 -5.32 -7.57
N ARG A 31 16.85 -6.54 -7.95
CA ARG A 31 16.60 -7.72 -7.10
C ARG A 31 17.19 -7.55 -5.70
N ARG A 32 18.37 -6.94 -5.62
CA ARG A 32 19.05 -6.67 -4.35
C ARG A 32 18.24 -5.70 -3.49
N ASP A 33 17.83 -4.55 -4.05
CA ASP A 33 17.10 -3.53 -3.30
C ASP A 33 15.73 -4.06 -2.84
N ALA A 34 15.07 -4.86 -3.69
CA ALA A 34 13.81 -5.51 -3.34
C ALA A 34 13.99 -6.50 -2.16
N ASP A 35 15.04 -7.33 -2.17
CA ASP A 35 15.32 -8.29 -1.10
C ASP A 35 15.74 -7.60 0.21
N GLU A 36 16.47 -6.49 0.14
CA GLU A 36 16.83 -5.65 1.29
C GLU A 36 15.60 -4.98 1.90
N LEU A 37 14.79 -4.31 1.08
CA LEU A 37 13.57 -3.64 1.53
C LEU A 37 12.55 -4.63 2.09
N PHE A 38 12.39 -5.80 1.48
CA PHE A 38 11.49 -6.84 1.99
C PHE A 38 11.88 -7.30 3.39
N ARG A 39 13.17 -7.55 3.64
CA ARG A 39 13.67 -7.95 4.97
C ARG A 39 13.41 -6.87 6.01
N HIS A 40 13.72 -5.61 5.69
CA HIS A 40 13.44 -4.48 6.58
C HIS A 40 11.95 -4.35 6.86
N CYS A 41 11.10 -4.34 5.82
CA CYS A 41 9.66 -4.21 5.98
C CYS A 41 9.08 -5.32 6.85
N LEU A 42 9.53 -6.57 6.66
CA LEU A 42 9.04 -7.71 7.41
C LEU A 42 9.44 -7.68 8.88
N ALA A 43 10.66 -7.21 9.19
CA ALA A 43 11.21 -7.24 10.55
C ALA A 43 10.84 -5.99 11.37
N ASP A 44 10.82 -4.82 10.75
CA ASP A 44 10.93 -3.55 11.48
C ASP A 44 9.67 -2.67 11.45
N LEU A 45 8.71 -2.96 10.56
CA LEU A 45 7.45 -2.22 10.55
C LEU A 45 6.54 -2.66 11.70
N ASP A 46 5.78 -1.69 12.21
CA ASP A 46 4.78 -1.91 13.25
C ASP A 46 3.51 -2.55 12.66
N TRP A 47 3.63 -3.82 12.31
CA TRP A 47 2.55 -4.63 11.76
C TRP A 47 1.47 -4.89 12.81
N ARG A 48 0.23 -4.52 12.48
CA ARG A 48 -0.91 -4.67 13.38
C ARG A 48 -2.00 -5.51 12.73
N GLN A 49 -2.56 -6.42 13.54
CA GLN A 49 -3.77 -7.14 13.21
C GLN A 49 -4.96 -6.22 13.44
N GLU A 50 -5.59 -5.77 12.36
CA GLU A 50 -6.69 -4.82 12.47
C GLU A 50 -8.05 -5.52 12.49
N ARG A 51 -9.04 -4.86 13.08
CA ARG A 51 -10.44 -5.28 13.00
C ARG A 51 -11.20 -4.53 11.92
N VAL A 52 -12.06 -5.26 11.23
CA VAL A 52 -12.97 -4.74 10.21
C VAL A 52 -14.40 -5.15 10.52
N ARG A 53 -15.35 -4.33 10.09
CA ARG A 53 -16.77 -4.67 10.13
C ARG A 53 -17.23 -5.04 8.73
N LEU A 54 -17.63 -6.30 8.55
CA LEU A 54 -18.16 -6.83 7.30
C LEU A 54 -19.51 -7.48 7.59
N PHE A 55 -20.54 -7.10 6.82
CA PHE A 55 -21.91 -7.63 6.97
C PHE A 55 -22.44 -7.55 8.42
N GLY A 56 -22.17 -6.44 9.11
CA GLY A 56 -22.60 -6.22 10.49
C GLY A 56 -21.77 -6.92 11.57
N ARG A 57 -20.85 -7.82 11.20
CA ARG A 57 -19.97 -8.55 12.12
C ARG A 57 -18.60 -7.91 12.19
N GLU A 58 -18.03 -7.89 13.39
CA GLU A 58 -16.65 -7.46 13.60
C GLU A 58 -15.74 -8.69 13.59
N MET A 59 -14.67 -8.63 12.80
CA MET A 59 -13.71 -9.72 12.67
C MET A 59 -12.31 -9.18 12.41
N ASP A 60 -11.31 -9.99 12.73
CA ASP A 60 -9.93 -9.67 12.42
C ASP A 60 -9.70 -9.78 10.91
N ALA A 61 -9.00 -8.81 10.34
CA ALA A 61 -8.64 -8.84 8.93
C ALA A 61 -7.74 -10.04 8.64
N PRO A 62 -7.80 -10.69 7.47
CA PRO A 62 -6.93 -11.83 7.16
C PRO A 62 -5.50 -11.39 6.75
N ARG A 63 -5.01 -10.27 7.31
CA ARG A 63 -3.69 -9.69 7.04
C ARG A 63 -3.29 -8.72 8.16
N LEU A 64 -1.98 -8.51 8.28
CA LEU A 64 -1.42 -7.41 9.06
C LEU A 64 -1.31 -6.15 8.21
N CYS A 65 -1.41 -4.99 8.86
CA CYS A 65 -1.26 -3.68 8.24
C CYS A 65 -0.35 -2.80 9.10
N ALA A 66 0.45 -1.96 8.46
CA ALA A 66 1.15 -0.86 9.10
C ALA A 66 0.84 0.43 8.33
N CYS A 67 0.53 1.53 9.02
CA CYS A 67 0.26 2.81 8.35
C CYS A 67 1.34 3.84 8.71
N TYR A 68 1.98 4.39 7.69
CA TYR A 68 2.96 5.45 7.82
C TYR A 68 2.56 6.66 6.96
N GLY A 69 2.85 7.85 7.46
CA GLY A 69 2.33 9.08 6.89
C GLY A 69 3.02 10.30 7.45
N ARG A 70 2.70 11.47 6.88
CA ARG A 70 3.15 12.73 7.48
C ARG A 70 2.65 12.81 8.93
N PRO A 71 3.36 13.50 9.84
CA PRO A 71 2.90 13.66 11.22
C PRO A 71 1.44 14.14 11.28
N GLY A 72 0.62 13.45 12.05
CA GLY A 72 -0.80 13.75 12.20
C GLY A 72 -1.71 13.18 11.09
N LEU A 73 -1.19 12.45 10.11
CA LEU A 73 -2.01 11.82 9.08
C LEU A 73 -2.97 10.80 9.70
N ALA A 74 -4.25 10.95 9.39
CA ALA A 74 -5.28 9.99 9.72
C ALA A 74 -6.21 9.79 8.52
N TYR A 75 -6.68 8.55 8.34
CA TYR A 75 -7.71 8.23 7.36
C TYR A 75 -8.88 7.53 8.02
N ARG A 76 -10.08 7.69 7.47
CA ARG A 76 -11.29 7.02 7.97
C ARG A 76 -11.86 6.13 6.87
N TYR A 77 -12.11 4.87 7.22
CA TYR A 77 -12.72 3.90 6.32
C TYR A 77 -13.59 2.93 7.12
N SER A 78 -14.74 2.55 6.56
CA SER A 78 -15.72 1.67 7.22
C SER A 78 -16.08 2.12 8.65
N GLY A 79 -16.20 3.44 8.85
CA GLY A 79 -16.50 4.04 10.15
C GLY A 79 -15.33 4.13 11.13
N VAL A 80 -14.20 3.46 10.87
CA VAL A 80 -13.02 3.42 11.74
C VAL A 80 -12.02 4.48 11.31
N THR A 81 -11.58 5.32 12.24
CA THR A 81 -10.50 6.30 12.02
C THR A 81 -9.17 5.66 12.42
N ARG A 82 -8.19 5.71 11.51
CA ARG A 82 -6.85 5.16 11.70
C ARG A 82 -5.83 6.28 11.64
N ARG A 83 -4.94 6.31 12.63
CA ARG A 83 -3.81 7.24 12.69
C ARG A 83 -2.57 6.52 12.19
N CYS A 84 -1.81 7.18 11.32
CA CYS A 84 -0.59 6.62 10.76
C CYS A 84 0.61 7.11 11.58
N ALA A 85 1.58 6.21 11.77
CA ALA A 85 2.87 6.56 12.34
C ALA A 85 3.58 7.58 11.43
N PRO A 86 4.41 8.48 11.98
CA PRO A 86 5.27 9.32 11.15
C PRO A 86 6.25 8.45 10.35
N TRP A 87 6.60 8.88 9.13
CA TRP A 87 7.72 8.29 8.39
C TRP A 87 9.00 8.33 9.24
N THR A 88 9.78 7.25 9.20
CA THR A 88 11.10 7.12 9.81
C THR A 88 12.19 7.06 8.75
#